data_AF-A0A151ESJ9-F1
#
_entry.id   AF-A0A151ESJ9-F1
#
_cell.length_a   1.000
_cell.length_b   1.000
_cell.length_c   1.000
_cell.angle_alpha   90.00
_cell.angle_beta   90.00
_cell.angle_gamma   90.00
#
_symmetry.space_group_name_H-M   'P 1'
#
loop_
_entity.id
_entity.type
_entity.pdbx_description
1 polymer ?
#
loop_
_entity_poly.entity_id
_entity_poly.type
_entity_poly.pdbx_seq_one_letter_code
_entity_poly.pdbx_strand_id
1 'polypeptide(L)'
;MTIEWVSGCVFGCIFLGYNGLYFYYSKNHPERTQKGRHNIYQKYWVENILKPDRSMIAVQQIRNTTTITSFLASSTLILMGVIVSFTRASFPIQQNYTDYKLYVLLGITAVAFFNFLFTLRNLSYITILIESSPSKIEELEGIPAVEYLTKKVNRAFMHDTLGMRCLYYSIPLFFWFYDPVVFVAITIVVTAVIAKFLDF
;
A
#
# COMPACT_ATOMS: atom_id res chain seq x y z
N MET A 1 28.21 15.63 2.14
CA MET A 1 26.92 16.35 2.17
C MET A 1 26.24 16.36 0.81
N THR A 2 26.93 16.67 -0.30
CA THR A 2 26.35 16.67 -1.65
C THR A 2 25.82 15.30 -2.09
N ILE A 3 26.58 14.22 -1.89
CA ILE A 3 26.18 12.86 -2.29
C ILE A 3 24.91 12.37 -1.59
N GLU A 4 24.71 12.78 -0.34
CA GLU A 4 23.55 12.43 0.49
C GLU A 4 22.25 13.07 -0.03
N TRP A 5 22.32 14.35 -0.40
CA TRP A 5 21.18 15.04 -1.00
C TRP A 5 20.86 14.47 -2.39
N VAL A 6 21.90 14.19 -3.18
CA VAL A 6 21.73 13.57 -4.50
C VAL A 6 21.09 12.19 -4.37
N SER A 7 21.53 11.34 -3.44
CA SER A 7 20.93 10.02 -3.25
C SER A 7 19.47 10.11 -2.79
N GLY A 8 19.14 11.05 -1.89
CA GLY A 8 17.77 11.31 -1.47
C GLY A 8 16.87 11.79 -2.62
N CYS A 9 17.37 12.69 -3.47
CA CYS A 9 16.66 13.14 -4.66
C CYS A 9 16.46 12.00 -5.67
N VAL A 10 17.49 11.18 -5.92
CA VAL A 10 17.39 10.01 -6.81
C VAL A 10 16.34 9.04 -6.29
N PHE A 11 16.33 8.74 -4.98
CA PHE A 11 15.29 7.93 -4.38
C PHE A 11 13.89 8.54 -4.57
N GLY A 12 13.74 9.84 -4.31
CA GLY A 12 12.46 10.54 -4.51
C GLY A 12 11.98 10.47 -5.96
N CYS A 13 12.89 10.66 -6.93
CA CYS A 13 12.59 10.54 -8.36
C CYS A 13 12.21 9.10 -8.75
N ILE A 14 12.94 8.09 -8.27
CA ILE A 14 12.61 6.69 -8.54
C ILE A 14 11.27 6.34 -7.89
N PHE A 15 11.09 6.65 -6.61
CA PHE A 15 9.87 6.35 -5.87
C PHE A 15 8.65 7.03 -6.51
N LEU A 16 8.64 8.35 -6.64
CA LEU A 16 7.48 9.06 -7.18
C LEU A 16 7.31 8.84 -8.68
N GLY A 17 8.41 8.83 -9.44
CA GLY A 17 8.38 8.66 -10.89
C GLY A 17 7.92 7.27 -11.30
N TYR A 18 8.52 6.21 -10.75
CA TYR A 18 8.15 4.84 -11.06
C TYR A 18 6.71 4.53 -10.62
N ASN A 19 6.36 4.86 -9.37
CA ASN A 19 5.01 4.59 -8.87
C ASN A 19 3.96 5.40 -9.64
N GLY A 20 4.22 6.69 -9.90
CA GLY A 20 3.32 7.55 -10.68
C GLY A 20 3.09 7.03 -12.10
N LEU A 21 4.18 6.67 -12.81
CA LEU A 21 4.11 6.06 -14.14
C LEU A 21 3.39 4.72 -14.11
N TYR A 22 3.63 3.88 -13.11
CA TYR A 22 2.93 2.60 -12.97
C TYR A 22 1.43 2.79 -12.76
N PHE A 23 1.00 3.67 -11.86
CA PHE A 23 -0.43 3.92 -11.64
C PHE A 23 -1.10 4.53 -12.87
N TYR A 24 -0.40 5.43 -13.57
CA TYR A 24 -0.86 5.97 -14.86
C TYR A 24 -0.99 4.87 -15.91
N TYR A 25 0.03 4.04 -16.07
CA TYR A 25 0.04 2.93 -17.03
C TYR A 25 -1.03 1.90 -16.72
N SER A 26 -1.19 1.53 -15.44
CA SER A 26 -2.21 0.58 -14.98
C SER A 26 -3.64 1.09 -15.19
N LYS A 27 -3.86 2.42 -15.22
CA LYS A 27 -5.16 3.01 -15.54
C LYS A 27 -5.46 2.93 -17.04
N ASN A 28 -4.44 3.12 -17.89
CA ASN A 28 -4.60 3.18 -19.34
C ASN A 28 -4.49 1.81 -20.03
N HIS A 29 -3.80 0.85 -19.42
CA HIS A 29 -3.56 -0.50 -19.98
C HIS A 29 -3.83 -1.59 -18.93
N PRO A 30 -5.09 -1.77 -18.48
CA PRO A 30 -5.42 -2.68 -17.39
C PRO A 30 -5.08 -4.15 -17.66
N GLU A 31 -5.10 -4.61 -18.91
CA GLU A 31 -4.81 -6.02 -19.24
C GLU A 31 -3.32 -6.37 -19.20
N ARG A 32 -2.44 -5.36 -19.27
CA ARG A 32 -0.98 -5.54 -19.31
C ARG A 32 -0.32 -5.44 -17.94
N THR A 33 -1.05 -5.01 -16.91
CA THR A 33 -0.52 -4.92 -15.55
C THR A 33 -1.18 -5.94 -14.64
N GLN A 34 -0.41 -6.48 -13.69
CA GLN A 34 -0.95 -7.41 -12.70
C GLN A 34 -2.06 -6.76 -11.87
N LYS A 35 -1.94 -5.47 -11.53
CA LYS A 35 -2.99 -4.70 -10.84
C LYS A 35 -4.27 -4.58 -11.66
N GLY A 36 -4.17 -4.28 -12.96
CA GLY A 36 -5.36 -4.15 -13.79
C GLY A 36 -6.05 -5.49 -14.01
N ARG A 37 -5.29 -6.58 -14.20
CA ARG A 37 -5.81 -7.96 -14.21
C ARG A 37 -6.46 -8.33 -12.87
N HIS A 38 -5.86 -7.94 -11.76
CA HIS A 38 -6.42 -8.15 -10.44
C HIS A 38 -7.77 -7.45 -10.27
N ASN A 39 -7.91 -6.20 -10.74
CA ASN A 39 -9.20 -5.49 -10.73
C ASN A 39 -10.28 -6.23 -11.54
N ILE A 40 -9.89 -6.87 -12.66
CA ILE A 40 -10.80 -7.70 -13.46
C ILE A 40 -11.21 -8.96 -12.68
N TYR A 41 -10.26 -9.65 -12.04
CA TYR A 41 -10.57 -10.82 -11.19
C TYR A 41 -11.44 -10.45 -9.99
N GLN A 42 -11.26 -9.26 -9.41
CA GLN A 42 -12.11 -8.74 -8.34
C GLN A 42 -13.56 -8.54 -8.81
N LYS A 43 -13.77 -8.06 -10.03
CA LYS A 43 -15.12 -7.97 -10.62
C LYS A 43 -15.79 -9.34 -10.70
N TYR A 44 -15.10 -10.33 -11.26
CA TYR A 44 -15.62 -11.70 -11.35
C TYR A 44 -15.84 -12.34 -9.98
N TRP A 45 -14.99 -12.01 -9.00
CA TRP A 45 -15.19 -12.43 -7.62
C TRP A 45 -16.47 -11.81 -7.03
N VAL A 46 -16.71 -10.51 -7.20
CA VAL A 46 -17.94 -9.83 -6.76
C VAL A 46 -19.18 -10.45 -7.41
N GLU A 47 -19.16 -10.72 -8.71
CA GLU A 47 -20.26 -11.39 -9.43
C GLU A 47 -20.57 -12.79 -8.86
N ASN A 48 -19.56 -13.50 -8.35
CA ASN A 48 -19.73 -14.83 -7.79
C ASN A 48 -20.22 -14.84 -6.34
N ILE A 49 -19.78 -13.89 -5.51
CA ILE A 49 -20.17 -13.85 -4.09
C ILE A 49 -21.58 -13.31 -3.88
N LEU A 50 -22.12 -12.56 -4.84
CA LEU A 50 -23.51 -12.08 -4.84
C LEU A 50 -24.52 -13.17 -5.23
N LYS A 51 -24.06 -14.34 -5.68
CA LYS A 51 -24.92 -15.51 -5.90
C LYS A 51 -25.37 -16.08 -4.55
N PRO A 52 -26.56 -16.71 -4.48
CA PRO A 52 -27.05 -17.36 -3.26
C PRO A 52 -26.00 -18.32 -2.65
N ASP A 53 -25.95 -18.37 -1.31
CA ASP A 53 -25.12 -19.27 -0.50
C ASP A 53 -23.59 -19.12 -0.63
N ARG A 54 -23.10 -18.01 -1.20
CA ARG A 54 -21.64 -17.74 -1.33
C ARG A 54 -21.09 -16.68 -0.40
N SER A 55 -21.95 -15.96 0.34
CA SER A 55 -21.55 -14.82 1.18
C SER A 55 -20.59 -15.22 2.31
N MET A 56 -20.81 -16.37 2.95
CA MET A 56 -19.95 -16.86 4.03
C MET A 56 -18.49 -17.05 3.60
N ILE A 57 -18.25 -17.56 2.38
CA ILE A 57 -16.89 -17.73 1.84
C ILE A 57 -16.24 -16.35 1.64
N ALA A 58 -16.99 -15.39 1.10
CA ALA A 58 -16.51 -14.03 0.89
C ALA A 58 -16.14 -13.34 2.22
N VAL A 59 -16.99 -13.47 3.24
CA VAL A 59 -16.76 -12.93 4.59
C VAL A 59 -15.50 -13.55 5.20
N GLN A 60 -15.27 -14.85 5.02
CA GLN A 60 -14.04 -15.50 5.50
C GLN A 60 -12.79 -14.99 4.78
N GLN A 61 -12.84 -14.80 3.46
CA GLN A 61 -11.73 -14.22 2.68
C GLN A 61 -11.42 -12.78 3.10
N ILE A 62 -12.45 -11.96 3.31
CA ILE A 62 -12.29 -10.59 3.82
C ILE A 62 -11.73 -10.58 5.23
N ARG A 63 -12.16 -11.50 6.10
CA ARG A 63 -11.61 -11.64 7.46
C ARG A 63 -10.11 -11.96 7.40
N ASN A 64 -9.71 -12.93 6.58
CA ASN A 64 -8.30 -13.27 6.41
C ASN A 64 -7.47 -12.06 5.92
N THR A 65 -7.98 -11.35 4.91
CA THR A 65 -7.34 -10.13 4.40
C THR A 65 -7.24 -9.06 5.47
N THR A 66 -8.33 -8.81 6.21
CA THR A 66 -8.37 -7.89 7.35
C THR A 66 -7.33 -8.23 8.41
N THR A 67 -7.14 -9.50 8.74
CA THR A 67 -6.10 -9.95 9.69
C THR A 67 -4.69 -9.62 9.18
N ILE A 68 -4.38 -9.92 7.91
CA ILE A 68 -3.07 -9.62 7.31
C ILE A 68 -2.82 -8.11 7.30
N THR A 69 -3.77 -7.32 6.82
CA THR A 69 -3.67 -5.85 6.78
C THR A 69 -3.55 -5.26 8.19
N SER A 70 -4.23 -5.81 9.19
CA SER A 70 -4.13 -5.34 10.58
C SER A 70 -2.75 -5.62 11.17
N PHE A 71 -2.20 -6.80 10.91
CA PHE A 71 -0.83 -7.14 11.30
C PHE A 71 0.18 -6.13 10.70
N LEU A 72 0.08 -5.86 9.39
CA LEU A 72 0.94 -4.88 8.71
C LEU A 72 0.78 -3.47 9.27
N ALA A 73 -0.46 -3.03 9.53
CA ALA A 73 -0.73 -1.73 10.16
C ALA A 73 -0.06 -1.65 11.54
N SER A 74 -0.20 -2.68 12.39
CA SER A 74 0.47 -2.74 13.68
C SER A 74 2.00 -2.72 13.55
N SER A 75 2.58 -3.46 12.59
CA SER A 75 4.02 -3.42 12.33
C SER A 75 4.50 -2.02 11.93
N THR A 76 3.75 -1.31 11.08
CA THR A 76 4.08 0.08 10.70
C THR A 76 4.02 1.02 11.90
N LEU A 77 3.03 0.86 12.79
CA LEU A 77 2.89 1.66 14.00
C LEU A 77 4.06 1.43 14.97
N ILE A 78 4.46 0.17 15.17
CA ILE A 78 5.63 -0.20 15.97
C ILE A 78 6.89 0.44 15.36
N LEU A 79 7.08 0.32 14.06
CA LEU A 79 8.24 0.90 13.36
C LEU A 79 8.29 2.42 13.54
N MET A 80 7.15 3.12 13.40
CA MET A 80 7.06 4.56 13.68
C MET A 80 7.46 4.88 15.13
N GLY A 81 6.98 4.10 16.10
CA GLY A 81 7.34 4.27 17.51
C GLY A 81 8.84 4.12 17.77
N VAL A 82 9.47 3.12 17.14
CA VAL A 82 10.93 2.92 17.19
C VAL A 82 11.67 4.11 16.58
N ILE A 83 11.28 4.57 15.39
CA ILE A 83 11.89 5.74 14.73
C ILE A 83 11.79 6.99 15.62
N VAL A 84 10.63 7.25 16.23
CA VAL A 84 10.43 8.38 17.13
C VAL A 84 11.25 8.24 18.42
N SER A 85 11.47 7.02 18.92
CA SER A 85 12.36 6.80 20.05
C SER A 85 13.80 7.17 19.72
N PHE A 86 14.30 6.79 18.53
CA PHE A 86 15.64 7.17 18.06
C PHE A 86 15.81 8.68 17.87
N THR A 87 14.76 9.43 17.47
CA THR A 87 14.85 10.89 17.34
C THR A 87 14.89 11.62 18.68
N ARG A 88 14.42 11.00 19.77
CA ARG A 88 14.35 11.61 21.11
C ARG A 88 15.40 11.09 22.09
N ALA A 89 15.98 9.93 21.81
CA ALA A 89 17.04 9.38 22.63
C ALA A 89 18.28 10.28 22.50
N SER A 90 18.66 10.95 23.59
CA SER A 90 19.93 11.66 23.73
C SER A 90 21.07 10.63 23.77
N PHE A 91 21.38 10.01 22.63
CA PHE A 91 22.58 9.19 22.53
C PHE A 91 23.80 10.11 22.74
N PRO A 92 24.78 9.72 23.57
CA PRO A 92 25.98 10.53 23.84
C PRO A 92 26.93 10.61 22.65
N ILE A 93 26.50 10.17 21.48
CA ILE A 93 27.19 10.41 20.21
C ILE A 93 26.86 11.84 19.83
N GLN A 94 27.75 12.76 20.24
CA GLN A 94 27.85 14.10 19.65
C GLN A 94 27.73 13.97 18.14
N GLN A 95 26.60 14.37 17.55
CA GLN A 95 26.53 15.15 16.32
C GLN A 95 25.13 15.75 16.16
N ASN A 96 25.15 16.99 15.66
CA ASN A 96 24.04 17.91 15.47
C ASN A 96 23.17 17.50 14.25
N TYR A 97 22.80 16.22 14.14
CA TYR A 97 21.95 15.74 13.05
C TYR A 97 20.56 15.46 13.58
N THR A 98 19.69 16.46 13.45
CA THR A 98 18.29 16.16 13.16
C THR A 98 18.29 15.44 11.81
N ASP A 99 18.44 14.12 11.85
CA ASP A 99 18.73 13.33 10.66
C ASP A 99 17.47 13.28 9.79
N TYR A 100 17.40 14.14 8.79
CA TYR A 100 16.29 14.23 7.82
C TYR A 100 15.92 12.86 7.24
N LYS A 101 16.87 11.92 7.20
CA LYS A 101 16.68 10.49 6.87
C LYS A 101 15.60 9.84 7.76
N LEU A 102 15.61 10.10 9.07
CA LEU A 102 14.59 9.59 10.01
C LEU A 102 13.21 10.19 9.72
N TYR A 103 13.12 11.47 9.33
CA TYR A 103 11.84 12.06 8.94
C TYR A 103 11.30 11.49 7.62
N VAL A 104 12.17 11.22 6.64
CA VAL A 104 11.77 10.56 5.39
C VAL A 104 11.25 9.15 5.67
N LEU A 105 11.97 8.38 6.50
CA LEU A 105 11.55 7.04 6.92
C LEU A 105 10.25 7.06 7.74
N LEU A 106 10.10 8.01 8.66
CA LEU A 106 8.87 8.21 9.43
C LEU A 106 7.70 8.57 8.50
N GLY A 107 7.93 9.46 7.54
CA GLY A 107 6.94 9.90 6.58
C GLY A 107 6.42 8.76 5.71
N ILE A 108 7.31 7.97 5.10
CA ILE A 108 6.88 6.83 4.26
C ILE A 108 6.15 5.76 5.09
N THR A 109 6.60 5.52 6.33
CA THR A 109 5.95 4.55 7.22
C THR A 109 4.58 5.05 7.68
N ALA A 110 4.43 6.35 7.94
CA ALA A 110 3.14 6.96 8.25
C ALA A 110 2.16 6.87 7.07
N VAL A 111 2.63 7.14 5.84
CA VAL A 111 1.81 6.96 4.63
C VAL A 111 1.40 5.49 4.47
N ALA A 112 2.29 4.54 4.76
CA ALA A 112 1.95 3.11 4.76
C ALA A 112 0.83 2.80 5.77
N PHE A 113 0.99 3.26 7.01
CA PHE A 113 0.01 3.07 8.09
C PHE A 113 -1.38 3.60 7.72
N PHE A 114 -1.46 4.84 7.22
CA PHE A 114 -2.74 5.42 6.81
C PHE A 114 -3.40 4.64 5.67
N ASN A 115 -2.62 4.17 4.69
CA ASN A 115 -3.15 3.34 3.62
C ASN A 115 -3.72 2.02 4.15
N PHE A 116 -3.04 1.35 5.09
CA PHE A 116 -3.61 0.15 5.73
C PHE A 116 -4.87 0.46 6.54
N LEU A 117 -4.95 1.61 7.25
CA LEU A 117 -6.19 2.04 7.90
C LEU A 117 -7.33 2.26 6.91
N PHE A 118 -7.06 2.87 5.75
CA PHE A 118 -8.07 3.03 4.70
C PHE A 118 -8.50 1.69 4.14
N THR A 119 -7.58 0.75 3.91
CA THR A 119 -7.92 -0.63 3.51
C THR A 119 -8.86 -1.26 4.52
N LEU A 120 -8.50 -1.27 5.81
CA LEU A 120 -9.31 -1.85 6.89
C LEU A 120 -10.71 -1.22 6.95
N ARG A 121 -10.81 0.11 6.83
CA ARG A 121 -12.09 0.81 6.80
C ARG A 121 -12.96 0.37 5.63
N ASN A 122 -12.39 0.26 4.43
CA ASN A 122 -13.13 -0.18 3.25
C ASN A 122 -13.53 -1.66 3.35
N LEU A 123 -12.65 -2.54 3.85
CA LEU A 123 -12.96 -3.96 4.06
C LEU A 123 -14.13 -4.15 5.03
N SER A 124 -14.15 -3.41 6.14
CA SER A 124 -15.28 -3.43 7.08
C SER A 124 -16.60 -3.00 6.43
N TYR A 125 -16.58 -1.99 5.55
CA TYR A 125 -17.77 -1.60 4.79
C TYR A 125 -18.20 -2.67 3.79
N ILE A 126 -17.25 -3.29 3.09
CA ILE A 126 -17.54 -4.34 2.09
C ILE A 126 -18.20 -5.55 2.78
N THR A 127 -17.74 -5.95 3.97
CA THR A 127 -18.37 -7.04 4.74
C THR A 127 -19.85 -6.79 4.99
N ILE A 128 -20.24 -5.56 5.31
CA ILE A 128 -21.66 -5.19 5.53
C ILE A 128 -22.43 -5.19 4.20
N LEU A 129 -21.82 -4.67 3.14
CA LEU A 129 -22.46 -4.57 1.83
C LEU A 129 -22.72 -5.92 1.18
N ILE A 130 -21.86 -6.93 1.39
CA ILE A 130 -22.04 -8.27 0.82
C ILE A 130 -23.26 -8.99 1.40
N GLU A 131 -23.57 -8.75 2.67
CA GLU A 131 -24.76 -9.30 3.34
C GLU A 131 -26.01 -8.43 3.12
N SER A 132 -25.86 -7.26 2.49
CA SER A 132 -26.97 -6.36 2.20
C SER A 132 -27.69 -6.76 0.90
N SER A 133 -29.00 -6.48 0.81
CA SER A 133 -29.78 -6.80 -0.40
C SER A 133 -29.23 -6.06 -1.64
N PRO A 134 -28.84 -6.77 -2.73
CA PRO A 134 -28.34 -6.14 -3.95
C PRO A 134 -29.33 -5.13 -4.55
N SER A 135 -30.64 -5.43 -4.53
CA SER A 135 -31.67 -4.53 -5.05
C SER A 135 -31.73 -3.20 -4.30
N LYS A 136 -31.46 -3.21 -2.98
CA LYS A 136 -31.46 -1.98 -2.17
C LYS A 136 -30.19 -1.15 -2.39
N ILE A 137 -29.05 -1.81 -2.63
CA ILE A 137 -27.82 -1.13 -3.03
C ILE A 137 -28.04 -0.42 -4.37
N GLU A 138 -28.66 -1.09 -5.34
CA GLU A 138 -28.96 -0.52 -6.66
C GLU A 138 -29.89 0.69 -6.57
N GLU A 139 -30.94 0.61 -5.74
CA GLU A 139 -31.88 1.70 -5.51
C GLU A 139 -31.20 2.93 -4.89
N LEU A 140 -30.32 2.75 -3.90
CA LEU A 140 -29.67 3.84 -3.19
C LEU A 140 -28.52 4.49 -3.97
N GLU A 141 -27.76 3.69 -4.71
CA GLU A 141 -26.53 4.15 -5.39
C GLU A 141 -26.75 4.48 -6.87
N GLY A 142 -27.87 4.06 -7.46
CA GLY A 142 -28.23 4.34 -8.86
C GLY A 142 -27.36 3.63 -9.90
N ILE A 143 -26.59 2.62 -9.50
CA ILE A 143 -25.76 1.78 -10.36
C ILE A 143 -25.88 0.29 -9.95
N PRO A 144 -25.55 -0.67 -10.83
CA PRO A 144 -25.61 -2.09 -10.51
C PRO A 144 -24.81 -2.43 -9.24
N ALA A 145 -25.33 -3.30 -8.37
CA ALA A 145 -24.70 -3.65 -7.09
C ALA A 145 -23.30 -4.23 -7.31
N VAL A 146 -23.14 -5.06 -8.35
CA VAL A 146 -21.86 -5.62 -8.79
C VAL A 146 -20.84 -4.51 -9.07
N GLU A 147 -21.24 -3.48 -9.81
CA GLU A 147 -20.35 -2.38 -10.18
C GLU A 147 -19.96 -1.56 -8.95
N TYR A 148 -20.92 -1.26 -8.08
CA TYR A 148 -20.68 -0.53 -6.84
C TYR A 148 -19.70 -1.27 -5.91
N LEU A 149 -19.98 -2.55 -5.63
CA LEU A 149 -19.14 -3.40 -4.80
C LEU A 149 -17.73 -3.56 -5.39
N THR A 150 -17.64 -3.78 -6.71
CA THR A 150 -16.34 -3.85 -7.40
C THR A 150 -15.53 -2.56 -7.21
N LYS A 151 -16.16 -1.38 -7.33
CA LYS A 151 -15.48 -0.10 -7.08
C LYS A 151 -14.96 0.01 -5.63
N LYS A 152 -15.72 -0.48 -4.64
CA LYS A 152 -15.29 -0.48 -3.23
C LYS A 152 -14.14 -1.45 -2.99
N VAL A 153 -14.22 -2.67 -3.52
CA VAL A 153 -13.16 -3.69 -3.43
C VAL A 153 -11.88 -3.18 -4.06
N ASN A 154 -11.94 -2.69 -5.31
CA ASN A 154 -10.77 -2.15 -6.01
C ASN A 154 -10.15 -0.98 -5.24
N ARG A 155 -10.95 -0.13 -4.59
CA ARG A 155 -10.46 0.97 -3.74
C ARG A 155 -9.74 0.45 -2.50
N ALA A 156 -10.27 -0.57 -1.82
CA ALA A 156 -9.62 -1.18 -0.66
C ALA A 156 -8.25 -1.74 -1.04
N PHE A 157 -8.18 -2.57 -2.09
CA PHE A 157 -6.92 -3.17 -2.54
C PHE A 157 -5.98 -2.16 -3.20
N MET A 158 -6.47 -1.04 -3.71
CA MET A 158 -5.62 0.07 -4.13
C MET A 158 -4.85 0.67 -2.95
N HIS A 159 -5.53 0.94 -1.83
CA HIS A 159 -4.86 1.40 -0.62
C HIS A 159 -3.91 0.34 -0.07
N ASP A 160 -4.31 -0.93 -0.09
CA ASP A 160 -3.43 -2.03 0.35
C ASP A 160 -2.14 -2.08 -0.47
N THR A 161 -2.26 -1.98 -1.79
CA THR A 161 -1.11 -1.90 -2.72
C THR A 161 -0.22 -0.69 -2.42
N LEU A 162 -0.81 0.48 -2.15
CA LEU A 162 -0.06 1.70 -1.80
C LEU A 162 0.69 1.54 -0.48
N GLY A 163 0.05 0.94 0.53
CA GLY A 163 0.67 0.64 1.82
C GLY A 163 1.86 -0.31 1.68
N MET A 164 1.66 -1.41 0.93
CA MET A 164 2.71 -2.38 0.64
C MET A 164 3.89 -1.76 -0.13
N ARG A 165 3.61 -0.90 -1.12
CA ARG A 165 4.67 -0.16 -1.83
C ARG A 165 5.47 0.75 -0.91
N CYS A 166 4.81 1.47 -0.01
CA CYS A 166 5.50 2.29 0.99
C CYS A 166 6.39 1.44 1.91
N LEU A 167 5.93 0.24 2.31
CA LEU A 167 6.74 -0.70 3.07
C LEU A 167 7.94 -1.24 2.27
N TYR A 168 7.79 -1.57 0.99
CA TYR A 168 8.92 -2.03 0.20
C TYR A 168 10.00 -0.95 0.04
N TYR A 169 9.57 0.30 -0.18
CA TYR A 169 10.48 1.44 -0.30
C TYR A 169 11.00 1.98 1.04
N SER A 170 10.49 1.51 2.19
CA SER A 170 11.11 1.78 3.48
C SER A 170 12.40 0.97 3.68
N ILE A 171 12.53 -0.20 3.02
CA ILE A 171 13.72 -1.06 3.13
C ILE A 171 15.01 -0.34 2.68
N PRO A 172 15.10 0.25 1.47
CA PRO A 172 16.29 1.00 1.07
C PRO A 172 16.66 2.13 2.03
N LEU A 173 15.67 2.81 2.63
CA LEU A 173 15.91 3.94 3.53
C LEU A 173 16.70 3.53 4.79
N PHE A 174 16.62 2.27 5.25
CA PHE A 174 17.48 1.80 6.34
C PHE A 174 18.97 1.75 5.93
N PHE A 175 19.26 1.42 4.68
CA PHE A 175 20.64 1.41 4.16
C PHE A 175 21.21 2.81 3.98
N TRP A 176 20.36 3.84 3.92
CA TRP A 176 20.80 5.23 3.82
C TRP A 176 21.54 5.72 5.07
N PHE A 177 21.32 5.10 6.22
CA PHE A 177 22.08 5.37 7.44
C PHE A 177 23.51 4.81 7.39
N TYR A 178 23.75 3.81 6.54
CA TYR A 178 25.06 3.17 6.41
C TYR A 178 25.90 3.81 5.30
N ASP A 179 25.37 3.82 4.07
CA ASP A 179 26.08 4.35 2.91
C ASP A 179 25.10 4.81 1.80
N PRO A 180 25.26 6.04 1.24
CA PRO A 180 24.40 6.58 0.19
C PRO A 180 24.41 5.79 -1.12
N VAL A 181 25.55 5.18 -1.48
CA VAL A 181 25.69 4.40 -2.72
C VAL A 181 24.97 3.06 -2.56
N VAL A 182 25.12 2.39 -1.41
CA VAL A 182 24.38 1.17 -1.07
C VAL A 182 22.87 1.44 -1.09
N PHE A 183 22.43 2.56 -0.51
CA PHE A 183 21.03 2.98 -0.55
C PHE A 183 20.46 3.08 -1.97
N VAL A 184 21.18 3.74 -2.88
CA VAL A 184 20.74 3.86 -4.29
C VAL A 184 20.72 2.50 -4.97
N ALA A 185 21.74 1.66 -4.75
CA ALA A 185 21.79 0.31 -5.30
C ALA A 185 20.59 -0.55 -4.85
N ILE A 186 20.29 -0.55 -3.55
CA ILE A 186 19.14 -1.28 -2.99
C ILE A 186 17.81 -0.71 -3.52
N THR A 187 17.70 0.62 -3.69
CA THR A 187 16.51 1.25 -4.30
C THR A 187 16.26 0.75 -5.71
N ILE A 188 17.30 0.62 -6.53
CA ILE A 188 17.20 0.09 -7.89
C ILE A 188 16.79 -1.39 -7.86
N VAL A 189 17.40 -2.20 -6.99
CA VAL A 189 17.08 -3.62 -6.84
C VAL A 189 15.61 -3.81 -6.43
N VAL A 190 15.15 -3.10 -5.40
CA VAL A 190 13.75 -3.14 -4.94
C VAL A 190 12.80 -2.75 -6.07
N THR A 191 13.10 -1.67 -6.79
CA THR A 191 12.27 -1.22 -7.92
C THR A 191 12.22 -2.27 -9.03
N ALA A 192 13.35 -2.89 -9.37
CA ALA A 192 13.42 -3.94 -10.39
C ALA A 192 12.66 -5.22 -9.98
N VAL A 193 12.73 -5.61 -8.70
CA VAL A 193 11.99 -6.75 -8.16
C VAL A 193 10.48 -6.48 -8.18
N ILE A 194 10.03 -5.29 -7.74
CA ILE A 194 8.62 -4.89 -7.81
C ILE A 194 8.15 -4.91 -9.26
N ALA A 195 8.93 -4.32 -10.18
CA ALA A 195 8.59 -4.29 -11.60
C ALA A 195 8.40 -5.69 -12.19
N LYS A 196 9.32 -6.60 -11.89
CA LYS A 196 9.34 -7.94 -12.49
C LYS A 196 8.30 -8.89 -11.91
N PHE A 197 8.03 -8.81 -10.61
CA PHE A 197 7.24 -9.83 -9.90
C PHE A 197 5.86 -9.36 -9.47
N LEU A 198 5.63 -8.06 -9.29
CA LEU A 198 4.39 -7.52 -8.76
C LEU A 198 3.58 -6.71 -9.78
N ASP A 199 4.23 -6.17 -10.80
CA ASP A 199 3.64 -5.16 -11.67
C ASP A 199 3.30 -5.65 -13.08
N PHE A 200 4.15 -6.53 -13.63
CA PHE A 200 4.01 -7.13 -14.96
C PHE A 200 4.06 -8.66 -14.85
#